data_AF-A0A7S0ZNL6-F1
#
_entry.id   AF-A0A7S0ZNL6-F1
#
_cell.length_a   1.000
_cell.length_b   1.000
_cell.length_c   1.000
_cell.angle_alpha   90.00
_cell.angle_beta   90.00
_cell.angle_gamma   90.00
#
_symmetry.space_group_name_H-M   'P 1'
#
loop_
_entity.id
_entity.type
_entity.pdbx_description
1 polymer ?
#
loop_
_entity_poly.entity_id
_entity_poly.type
_entity_poly.pdbx_seq_one_letter_code
_entity_poly.pdbx_strand_id
1 'polypeptide(L)'
;DIEQDAEDPSVFVVLGKDRSWFNQKGAVMFECPDPEHFRLTVTFLGNASNSNNHFGNTFADLSRQEQSEQANWMVMAGVAPCGYALTGCNDCKQGFYFLFHVNYRRTSWRIVGCPHNCELAGLGVRQGLYTCDPQREGQLEISAWEGQELSVEYSNKSLWVLNGGVRVARGCWLQCEHGLPEQEYRPVILTANCTTKFRATVS
;
A
#
# COMPACT_ATOMS: atom_id res chain seq x y z
N ASP A 1 17.47 0.41 -4.16
CA ASP A 1 17.96 0.92 -2.88
C ASP A 1 16.84 1.68 -2.22
N ILE A 2 16.52 1.25 -0.99
CA ILE A 2 15.63 1.93 -0.06
C ILE A 2 16.55 2.52 0.99
N GLU A 3 16.44 3.83 1.22
CA GLU A 3 17.22 4.55 2.21
C GLU A 3 16.28 4.98 3.34
N GLN A 4 16.68 4.70 4.58
CA GLN A 4 15.98 5.20 5.76
C GLN A 4 16.61 6.54 6.14
N ASP A 5 15.77 7.54 6.41
CA ASP A 5 16.23 8.86 6.81
C ASP A 5 16.92 8.77 8.19
N ALA A 6 18.09 9.40 8.31
CA ALA A 6 18.91 9.31 9.50
C ALA A 6 18.39 10.17 10.66
N GLU A 7 17.64 11.24 10.36
CA GLU A 7 17.08 12.16 11.35
C GLU A 7 15.67 11.72 11.79
N ASP A 8 14.89 11.15 10.88
CA ASP A 8 13.57 10.58 11.14
C ASP A 8 13.50 9.11 10.67
N PRO A 9 13.77 8.12 11.56
CA PRO A 9 13.77 6.70 11.16
C PRO A 9 12.39 6.18 10.73
N SER A 10 11.32 6.97 10.89
CA SER A 10 10.01 6.62 10.32
C SER A 10 9.93 6.93 8.82
N VAL A 11 10.89 7.66 8.25
CA VAL A 11 10.89 8.12 6.87
C VAL A 11 11.81 7.27 6.00
N PHE A 12 11.29 6.91 4.83
CA PHE A 12 11.96 6.06 3.85
C PHE A 12 11.91 6.71 2.47
N VAL A 13 13.00 6.55 1.74
CA VAL A 13 13.21 7.06 0.38
C VAL A 13 13.51 5.89 -0.55
N VAL A 14 12.77 5.82 -1.66
CA VAL A 14 12.92 4.76 -2.66
C VAL A 14 13.48 5.36 -3.95
N LEU A 15 14.70 4.95 -4.28
CA LEU A 15 15.49 5.22 -5.49
C LEU A 15 14.91 4.72 -6.81
N GLY A 16 13.62 4.88 -7.15
CA GLY A 16 12.99 4.27 -8.34
C GLY A 16 13.56 4.66 -9.72
N LYS A 17 13.36 3.80 -10.72
CA LYS A 17 13.66 4.09 -12.15
C LYS A 17 12.47 3.84 -13.08
N ASP A 18 11.45 3.15 -12.58
CA ASP A 18 10.29 2.71 -13.34
C ASP A 18 9.04 3.49 -12.90
N ARG A 19 8.12 3.73 -13.84
CA ARG A 19 6.79 4.29 -13.55
C ARG A 19 5.73 3.19 -13.36
N SER A 20 6.13 1.93 -13.53
CA SER A 20 5.30 0.73 -13.45
C SER A 20 5.35 0.07 -12.07
N TRP A 21 4.28 -0.64 -11.72
CA TRP A 21 4.11 -1.34 -10.45
C TRP A 21 4.48 -2.83 -10.50
N PHE A 22 4.67 -3.40 -11.69
CA PHE A 22 4.89 -4.85 -11.84
C PHE A 22 6.20 -5.33 -11.21
N ASN A 23 7.19 -4.44 -11.11
CA ASN A 23 8.49 -4.76 -10.52
C ASN A 23 8.65 -4.05 -9.18
N GLN A 24 8.76 -4.86 -8.13
CA GLN A 24 9.16 -4.39 -6.81
C GLN A 24 10.64 -4.01 -6.83
N LYS A 25 11.03 -3.10 -5.95
CA LYS A 25 12.40 -2.64 -5.79
C LYS A 25 13.06 -3.22 -4.53
N GLY A 26 12.25 -3.55 -3.54
CA GLY A 26 12.67 -3.95 -2.21
C GLY A 26 11.49 -3.99 -1.26
N ALA A 27 11.76 -4.35 -0.02
CA ALA A 27 10.78 -4.37 1.05
C ALA A 27 11.35 -3.77 2.33
N VAL A 28 10.49 -3.18 3.13
CA VAL A 28 10.78 -2.78 4.50
C VAL A 28 9.94 -3.65 5.41
N MET A 29 10.59 -4.46 6.24
CA MET A 29 9.95 -5.26 7.27
C MET A 29 10.18 -4.57 8.62
N PHE A 30 9.11 -4.43 9.39
CA PHE A 30 9.14 -3.73 10.66
C PHE A 30 9.10 -4.73 11.82
N GLU A 31 9.79 -4.40 12.90
CA GLU A 31 9.58 -5.06 14.19
C GLU A 31 8.23 -4.64 14.76
N CYS A 32 7.50 -5.58 15.37
CA CYS A 32 6.28 -5.29 16.12
C CYS A 32 6.29 -6.09 17.45
N PRO A 33 5.93 -5.47 18.59
CA PRO A 33 5.86 -6.17 19.87
C PRO A 33 4.77 -7.25 19.90
N ASP A 34 3.66 -7.01 19.22
CA ASP A 34 2.53 -7.94 19.11
C ASP A 34 2.38 -8.37 17.64
N PRO A 35 2.89 -9.56 17.26
CA PRO A 35 2.77 -10.07 15.89
C PRO A 35 1.36 -10.57 15.56
N GLU A 36 0.46 -10.70 16.55
CA GLU A 36 -0.94 -11.09 16.33
C GLU A 36 -1.84 -9.87 16.07
N HIS A 37 -1.44 -8.70 16.60
CA HIS A 37 -2.20 -7.45 16.52
C HIS A 37 -1.28 -6.27 16.30
N PHE A 38 -1.29 -5.72 15.09
CA PHE A 38 -0.58 -4.49 14.78
C PHE A 38 -1.27 -3.70 13.69
N ARG A 39 -0.98 -2.40 13.67
CA ARG A 39 -1.37 -1.48 12.62
C ARG A 39 -0.14 -0.88 11.98
N LEU A 40 -0.08 -0.95 10.66
CA LEU A 40 0.91 -0.27 9.84
C LEU A 40 0.24 0.93 9.17
N THR A 41 0.72 2.12 9.48
CA THR A 41 0.25 3.37 8.89
C THR A 41 1.34 3.97 8.01
N VAL A 42 0.97 4.32 6.78
CA VAL A 42 1.86 4.93 5.78
C VAL A 42 1.32 6.27 5.34
N THR A 43 2.17 7.29 5.32
CA THR A 43 1.89 8.60 4.72
C THR A 43 2.81 8.83 3.54
N PHE A 44 2.25 9.17 2.39
CA PHE A 44 3.07 9.63 1.27
C PHE A 44 3.57 11.05 1.51
N LEU A 45 4.88 11.24 1.36
CA LEU A 45 5.53 12.53 1.50
C LEU A 45 5.94 13.11 0.13
N GLY A 46 5.45 12.50 -0.96
CA GLY A 46 5.72 12.92 -2.34
C GLY A 46 6.80 12.09 -3.03
N ASN A 47 7.36 12.67 -4.10
CA ASN A 47 8.44 12.08 -4.88
C ASN A 47 9.76 12.44 -4.19
N ALA A 48 10.68 11.48 -4.06
CA ALA A 48 11.99 11.75 -3.46
C ALA A 48 12.75 12.88 -4.18
N SER A 49 12.49 13.10 -5.48
CA SER A 49 13.14 14.14 -6.26
C SER A 49 12.34 15.43 -6.41
N ASN A 50 11.06 15.47 -6.03
CA ASN A 50 10.23 16.67 -6.18
C ASN A 50 9.10 16.69 -5.13
N SER A 51 9.02 17.76 -4.34
CA SER A 51 8.02 17.91 -3.27
C SER A 51 6.63 18.28 -3.81
N ASN A 52 6.50 18.61 -5.10
CA ASN A 52 5.29 19.17 -5.69
C ASN A 52 4.47 18.10 -6.45
N ASN A 53 4.07 17.04 -5.74
CA ASN A 53 3.23 16.02 -6.31
C ASN A 53 1.75 16.36 -6.13
N HIS A 54 0.99 16.40 -7.22
CA HIS A 54 -0.44 16.69 -7.22
C HIS A 54 -1.20 15.60 -7.99
N PHE A 55 -2.47 15.40 -7.63
CA PHE A 55 -3.37 14.51 -8.33
C PHE A 55 -4.78 15.06 -8.44
N GLY A 56 -5.60 14.45 -9.29
CA GLY A 56 -7.00 14.81 -9.48
C GLY A 56 -7.16 16.23 -10.04
N ASN A 57 -7.98 17.05 -9.39
CA ASN A 57 -8.24 18.42 -9.85
C ASN A 57 -6.97 19.28 -9.81
N THR A 58 -6.15 19.14 -8.77
CA THR A 58 -4.91 19.91 -8.61
C THR A 58 -3.90 19.56 -9.72
N PHE A 59 -3.92 18.33 -10.25
CA PHE A 59 -3.13 17.96 -11.44
C PHE A 59 -3.59 18.69 -12.70
N ALA A 60 -4.91 18.86 -12.89
CA ALA A 60 -5.47 19.47 -14.09
C ALA A 60 -5.08 20.95 -14.23
N ASP A 61 -4.84 21.62 -13.11
CA ASP A 61 -4.46 23.04 -13.06
C ASP A 61 -2.96 23.31 -13.30
N LEU A 62 -2.14 22.25 -13.36
CA LEU A 62 -0.69 22.35 -13.60
C LEU A 62 -0.34 22.68 -15.05
N SER A 63 0.83 23.30 -15.26
CA SER A 63 1.42 23.44 -16.59
C SER A 63 1.79 22.08 -17.21
N ARG A 64 1.94 22.02 -18.55
CA ARG A 64 2.34 20.77 -19.24
C ARG A 64 3.67 20.21 -18.74
N GLN A 65 4.61 21.08 -18.37
CA GLN A 65 5.90 20.67 -17.82
C GLN A 65 5.71 20.00 -16.45
N GLU A 66 5.00 20.67 -15.55
CA GLU A 66 4.71 20.13 -14.21
C GLU A 66 3.90 18.84 -14.28
N GLN A 67 2.91 18.74 -15.18
CA GLN A 67 2.16 17.50 -15.43
C GLN A 67 3.05 16.34 -15.87
N SER A 68 4.13 16.61 -16.62
CA SER A 68 5.05 15.57 -17.11
C SER A 68 5.95 14.98 -16.01
N GLU A 69 6.10 15.73 -14.92
CA GLU A 69 6.89 15.39 -13.74
C GLU A 69 6.07 14.62 -12.69
N GLN A 70 4.73 14.62 -12.81
CA GLN A 70 3.85 13.91 -11.89
C GLN A 70 3.98 12.40 -12.04
N ALA A 71 4.06 11.71 -10.90
CA ALA A 71 4.18 10.26 -10.81
C ALA A 71 2.93 9.64 -10.18
N ASN A 72 2.68 8.36 -10.46
CA ASN A 72 1.70 7.58 -9.71
C ASN A 72 2.19 7.43 -8.27
N TRP A 73 1.30 7.50 -7.28
CA TRP A 73 1.66 7.16 -5.90
C TRP A 73 1.23 5.74 -5.63
N MET A 74 2.18 4.95 -5.12
CA MET A 74 2.04 3.51 -4.96
C MET A 74 2.72 3.06 -3.69
N VAL A 75 1.97 2.36 -2.83
CA VAL A 75 2.49 1.69 -1.64
C VAL A 75 1.78 0.36 -1.50
N MET A 76 2.55 -0.71 -1.34
CA MET A 76 2.00 -2.00 -0.97
C MET A 76 2.26 -2.22 0.51
N ALA A 77 1.22 -2.20 1.33
CA ALA A 77 1.32 -2.40 2.76
C ALA A 77 0.59 -3.69 3.15
N GLY A 78 1.17 -4.47 4.05
CA GLY A 78 0.57 -5.71 4.50
C GLY A 78 1.49 -6.48 5.42
N VAL A 79 1.52 -7.80 5.22
CA VAL A 79 2.20 -8.72 6.13
C VAL A 79 2.96 -9.80 5.38
N ALA A 80 4.10 -10.20 5.95
CA ALA A 80 4.84 -11.38 5.52
C ALA A 80 5.22 -12.26 6.73
N PRO A 81 5.38 -13.58 6.57
CA PRO A 81 5.88 -14.45 7.61
C PRO A 81 7.27 -14.04 8.10
N CYS A 82 7.52 -14.10 9.42
CA CYS A 82 8.80 -13.69 10.02
C CYS A 82 10.03 -14.42 9.46
N GLY A 83 9.87 -15.68 9.04
CA GLY A 83 10.96 -16.50 8.52
C GLY A 83 11.35 -16.19 7.06
N TYR A 84 10.70 -15.22 6.40
CA TYR A 84 10.89 -14.98 4.97
C TYR A 84 11.83 -13.81 4.68
N ALA A 85 12.86 -14.05 3.87
CA ALA A 85 13.74 -12.99 3.36
C ALA A 85 13.10 -12.32 2.14
N LEU A 86 12.72 -11.05 2.28
CA LEU A 86 12.15 -10.26 1.19
C LEU A 86 13.29 -9.70 0.32
N THR A 87 13.25 -9.99 -0.97
CA THR A 87 14.35 -9.74 -1.92
C THR A 87 14.12 -8.54 -2.84
N GLY A 88 12.93 -7.95 -2.80
CA GLY A 88 12.44 -6.98 -3.75
C GLY A 88 11.96 -7.57 -5.07
N CYS A 89 11.94 -8.90 -5.24
CA CYS A 89 11.55 -9.54 -6.50
C CYS A 89 10.48 -10.61 -6.26
N ASN A 90 9.26 -10.36 -6.75
CA ASN A 90 8.10 -11.26 -6.58
C ASN A 90 7.73 -11.57 -5.11
N ASP A 91 8.10 -10.69 -4.17
CA ASP A 91 7.83 -10.86 -2.74
C ASP A 91 6.34 -10.79 -2.42
N CYS A 92 5.52 -10.21 -3.31
CA CYS A 92 4.07 -10.20 -3.16
C CYS A 92 3.44 -11.60 -3.06
N LYS A 93 4.14 -12.64 -3.50
CA LYS A 93 3.70 -14.04 -3.40
C LYS A 93 3.88 -14.64 -2.01
N GLN A 94 4.65 -13.97 -1.15
CA GLN A 94 5.16 -14.52 0.11
C GLN A 94 4.38 -14.02 1.32
N GLY A 95 3.36 -13.21 1.10
CA GLY A 95 2.58 -12.58 2.15
C GLY A 95 1.21 -12.17 1.64
N PHE A 96 0.58 -11.26 2.36
CA PHE A 96 -0.70 -10.68 1.97
C PHE A 96 -0.62 -9.16 2.07
N TYR A 97 -0.96 -8.48 0.98
CA TYR A 97 -0.70 -7.05 0.83
C TYR A 97 -1.86 -6.33 0.18
N PHE A 98 -2.03 -5.05 0.52
CA PHE A 98 -2.86 -4.12 -0.22
C PHE A 98 -1.97 -3.11 -0.94
N LEU A 99 -2.07 -3.08 -2.26
CA LEU A 99 -1.57 -1.99 -3.08
C LEU A 99 -2.56 -0.84 -3.02
N PHE A 100 -2.14 0.26 -2.42
CA PHE A 100 -2.79 1.55 -2.56
C PHE A 100 -2.17 2.26 -3.76
N HIS A 101 -2.98 2.51 -4.78
CA HIS A 101 -2.54 3.15 -6.01
C HIS A 101 -3.44 4.33 -6.36
N VAL A 102 -2.84 5.51 -6.49
CA VAL A 102 -3.49 6.67 -7.10
C VAL A 102 -2.69 7.08 -8.33
N ASN A 103 -3.37 7.09 -9.47
CA ASN A 103 -2.85 7.73 -10.67
C ASN A 103 -3.08 9.23 -10.53
N TYR A 104 -2.13 10.06 -10.97
CA TYR A 104 -2.21 11.52 -10.89
C TYR A 104 -3.47 12.15 -11.51
N ARG A 105 -4.24 11.43 -12.36
CA ARG A 105 -5.53 11.88 -12.90
C ARG A 105 -6.75 11.52 -12.03
N ARG A 106 -6.57 10.71 -10.99
CA ARG A 106 -7.66 10.20 -10.14
C ARG A 106 -7.77 11.01 -8.85
N THR A 107 -8.94 10.97 -8.24
CA THR A 107 -9.26 11.57 -6.93
C THR A 107 -9.48 10.51 -5.85
N SER A 108 -9.18 9.24 -6.16
CA SER A 108 -9.36 8.10 -5.28
C SER A 108 -8.15 7.17 -5.31
N TRP A 109 -7.82 6.61 -4.15
CA TRP A 109 -6.95 5.45 -4.03
C TRP A 109 -7.72 4.24 -4.47
N ARG A 110 -7.20 3.57 -5.50
CA ARG A 110 -7.61 2.24 -5.88
C ARG A 110 -6.86 1.24 -5.01
N ILE A 111 -7.60 0.36 -4.36
CA ILE A 111 -7.02 -0.67 -3.47
C ILE A 111 -7.09 -2.01 -4.17
N VAL A 112 -5.93 -2.63 -4.34
CA VAL A 112 -5.75 -3.92 -4.98
C VAL A 112 -5.10 -4.88 -4.01
N GLY A 113 -5.76 -5.99 -3.70
CA GLY A 113 -5.18 -7.05 -2.89
C GLY A 113 -4.15 -7.88 -3.67
N CYS A 114 -3.17 -8.41 -2.95
CA CYS A 114 -2.17 -9.33 -3.45
C CYS A 114 -1.97 -10.45 -2.40
N PRO A 115 -1.89 -11.72 -2.81
CA PRO A 115 -1.65 -12.24 -4.18
C PRO A 115 -2.90 -12.27 -5.10
N HIS A 116 -2.70 -12.61 -6.37
CA HIS A 116 -3.71 -12.49 -7.46
C HIS A 116 -5.02 -13.26 -7.26
N ASN A 117 -5.11 -14.15 -6.26
CA ASN A 117 -6.30 -14.94 -5.93
C ASN A 117 -7.00 -14.45 -4.65
N CYS A 118 -6.83 -13.18 -4.28
CA CYS A 118 -7.54 -12.56 -3.18
C CYS A 118 -8.57 -11.53 -3.66
N GLU A 119 -9.54 -11.23 -2.81
CA GLU A 119 -10.57 -10.20 -2.98
C GLU A 119 -10.69 -9.38 -1.69
N LEU A 120 -11.41 -8.26 -1.77
CA LEU A 120 -11.71 -7.44 -0.58
C LEU A 120 -13.20 -7.53 -0.25
N ALA A 121 -13.51 -8.02 0.95
CA ALA A 121 -14.87 -7.98 1.48
C ALA A 121 -15.11 -6.63 2.17
N GLY A 122 -16.02 -5.83 1.61
CA GLY A 122 -16.41 -4.53 2.18
C GLY A 122 -17.23 -4.65 3.46
N LEU A 123 -17.10 -3.65 4.35
CA LEU A 123 -17.87 -3.54 5.58
C LEU A 123 -18.82 -2.32 5.56
N GLY A 124 -19.82 -2.35 6.45
CA GLY A 124 -20.72 -1.21 6.71
C GLY A 124 -21.67 -0.92 5.55
N VAL A 125 -21.75 0.34 5.11
CA VAL A 125 -22.67 0.79 4.05
C VAL A 125 -22.34 0.19 2.67
N ARG A 126 -21.12 -0.33 2.51
CA ARG A 126 -20.67 -0.93 1.25
C ARG A 126 -20.45 -2.44 1.40
N GLN A 127 -21.53 -3.17 1.69
CA GLN A 127 -21.50 -4.63 1.69
C GLN A 127 -21.29 -5.15 0.26
N GLY A 128 -20.28 -5.99 0.07
CA GLY A 128 -19.97 -6.57 -1.24
C GLY A 128 -18.53 -7.06 -1.34
N LEU A 129 -18.24 -7.78 -2.42
CA LEU A 129 -16.91 -8.24 -2.76
C LEU A 129 -16.34 -7.29 -3.83
N TYR A 130 -15.21 -6.66 -3.53
CA TYR A 130 -14.46 -5.87 -4.50
C TYR A 130 -13.41 -6.74 -5.16
N THR A 131 -13.28 -6.59 -6.47
CA THR A 131 -12.27 -7.35 -7.19
C THR A 131 -10.87 -6.76 -6.96
N CYS A 132 -9.85 -7.60 -6.80
CA CYS A 132 -8.45 -7.20 -6.79
C CYS A 132 -7.81 -7.27 -8.18
N ASP A 133 -8.53 -7.65 -9.23
CA ASP A 133 -7.99 -7.65 -10.59
C ASP A 133 -7.80 -6.20 -11.06
N PRO A 134 -6.56 -5.73 -11.30
CA PRO A 134 -6.31 -4.35 -11.72
C PRO A 134 -6.78 -4.05 -13.15
N GLN A 135 -7.25 -5.04 -13.92
CA GLN A 135 -7.78 -4.85 -15.28
C GLN A 135 -9.30 -4.75 -15.32
N ARG A 136 -9.99 -5.09 -14.24
CA ARG A 136 -11.46 -5.05 -14.16
C ARG A 136 -11.95 -3.77 -13.50
N GLU A 137 -13.24 -3.51 -13.57
CA GLU A 137 -13.92 -2.52 -12.74
C GLU A 137 -14.41 -3.14 -11.43
N GLY A 138 -14.67 -2.31 -10.42
CA GLY A 138 -15.21 -2.77 -9.12
C GLY A 138 -14.16 -3.02 -8.03
N GLN A 139 -13.01 -2.35 -8.09
CA GLN A 139 -12.09 -2.30 -6.95
C GLN A 139 -12.65 -1.43 -5.84
N LEU A 140 -12.17 -1.65 -4.63
CA LEU A 140 -12.40 -0.72 -3.55
C LEU A 140 -11.69 0.60 -3.86
N GLU A 141 -12.45 1.69 -3.79
CA GLU A 141 -11.92 3.04 -3.91
C GLU A 141 -12.23 3.84 -2.64
N ILE A 142 -11.20 4.49 -2.10
CA ILE A 142 -11.29 5.47 -1.01
C ILE A 142 -10.83 6.83 -1.53
N SER A 143 -11.42 7.93 -1.05
CA SER A 143 -11.02 9.28 -1.45
C SER A 143 -9.54 9.52 -1.17
N ALA A 144 -8.86 10.20 -2.10
CA ALA A 144 -7.46 10.55 -1.98
C ALA A 144 -7.29 12.05 -1.69
N TRP A 145 -6.38 12.39 -0.78
CA TRP A 145 -5.84 13.74 -0.61
C TRP A 145 -4.35 13.69 -0.21
N GLU A 146 -3.64 14.81 -0.37
CA GLU A 146 -2.23 14.92 0.00
C GLU A 146 -2.03 14.84 1.52
N GLY A 147 -0.96 14.18 1.96
CA GLY A 147 -0.69 13.98 3.39
C GLY A 147 -1.64 12.97 4.07
N GLN A 148 -2.45 12.25 3.30
CA GLN A 148 -3.34 11.22 3.82
C GLN A 148 -2.55 10.04 4.42
N GLU A 149 -3.01 9.61 5.59
CA GLU A 149 -2.59 8.35 6.20
C GLU A 149 -3.38 7.18 5.62
N LEU A 150 -2.65 6.17 5.14
CA LEU A 150 -3.17 4.91 4.67
C LEU A 150 -2.78 3.83 5.67
N SER A 151 -3.76 3.14 6.22
CA SER A 151 -3.51 2.18 7.30
C SER A 151 -4.01 0.80 6.93
N VAL A 152 -3.21 -0.19 7.28
CA VAL A 152 -3.59 -1.60 7.29
C VAL A 152 -3.47 -2.12 8.71
N GLU A 153 -4.38 -2.99 9.11
CA GLU A 153 -4.36 -3.60 10.43
C GLU A 153 -4.38 -5.12 10.29
N TYR A 154 -3.44 -5.77 10.94
CA TYR A 154 -3.46 -7.20 11.14
C TYR A 154 -4.08 -7.50 12.50
N SER A 155 -5.14 -8.29 12.52
CA SER A 155 -5.81 -8.72 13.75
C SER A 155 -6.66 -9.94 13.45
N ASN A 156 -6.66 -10.91 14.38
CA ASN A 156 -7.47 -12.13 14.27
C ASN A 156 -7.25 -12.85 12.93
N LYS A 157 -5.98 -13.04 12.55
CA LYS A 157 -5.58 -13.70 11.30
C LYS A 157 -6.13 -13.01 10.05
N SER A 158 -6.47 -11.73 10.11
CA SER A 158 -7.06 -11.01 8.98
C SER A 158 -6.31 -9.71 8.77
N LEU A 159 -6.08 -9.36 7.50
CA LEU A 159 -5.59 -8.04 7.13
C LEU A 159 -6.77 -7.16 6.73
N TRP A 160 -6.84 -5.99 7.33
CA TRP A 160 -7.91 -5.02 7.17
C TRP A 160 -7.39 -3.73 6.55
N VAL A 161 -8.18 -3.16 5.64
CA VAL A 161 -8.01 -1.79 5.17
C VAL A 161 -8.73 -0.85 6.13
N LEU A 162 -8.04 0.20 6.57
CA LEU A 162 -8.64 1.23 7.41
C LEU A 162 -8.77 2.54 6.63
N ASN A 163 -9.83 3.29 6.92
CA ASN A 163 -10.03 4.67 6.47
C ASN A 163 -10.38 5.53 7.69
N GLY A 164 -9.54 6.50 8.04
CA GLY A 164 -9.73 7.32 9.24
C GLY A 164 -9.80 6.50 10.54
N GLY A 165 -9.01 5.42 10.63
CA GLY A 165 -8.99 4.52 11.79
C GLY A 165 -10.12 3.48 11.85
N VAL A 166 -11.06 3.49 10.90
CA VAL A 166 -12.20 2.55 10.85
C VAL A 166 -11.95 1.47 9.80
N ARG A 167 -12.17 0.20 10.15
CA ARG A 167 -12.11 -0.92 9.19
C ARG A 167 -13.17 -0.75 8.10
N VAL A 168 -12.76 -0.72 6.84
CA VAL A 168 -13.66 -0.58 5.68
C VAL A 168 -13.70 -1.81 4.79
N ALA A 169 -12.65 -2.61 4.78
CA ALA A 169 -12.62 -3.87 4.04
C ALA A 169 -11.64 -4.87 4.65
N ARG A 170 -11.88 -6.15 4.38
CA ARG A 170 -11.03 -7.28 4.77
C ARG A 170 -10.45 -7.96 3.54
N GLY A 171 -9.17 -8.26 3.55
CA GLY A 171 -8.57 -9.16 2.58
C GLY A 171 -9.07 -10.60 2.78
N CYS A 172 -9.55 -11.24 1.71
CA CYS A 172 -10.06 -12.60 1.74
C CYS A 172 -9.50 -13.40 0.55
N TRP A 173 -9.28 -14.68 0.70
CA TRP A 173 -8.89 -15.55 -0.42
C TRP A 173 -10.14 -15.95 -1.22
N LEU A 174 -10.06 -15.97 -2.55
CA LEU A 174 -11.18 -16.35 -3.43
C LEU A 174 -11.78 -17.72 -3.11
N GLN A 175 -10.96 -18.63 -2.57
CA GLN A 175 -11.31 -20.03 -2.36
C GLN A 175 -11.54 -20.41 -0.89
N CYS A 176 -11.38 -19.48 0.06
CA CYS A 176 -11.51 -19.74 1.49
C CYS A 176 -12.01 -18.51 2.24
N GLU A 177 -13.05 -18.68 3.06
CA GLU A 177 -13.47 -17.68 4.06
C GLU A 177 -12.54 -17.62 5.28
N HIS A 178 -11.55 -18.51 5.32
CA HIS A 178 -10.56 -18.56 6.39
C HIS A 178 -9.55 -17.41 6.24
N GLY A 179 -9.11 -16.88 7.38
CA GLY A 179 -8.09 -15.84 7.45
C GLY A 179 -6.74 -16.28 6.87
N LEU A 180 -5.70 -15.49 7.11
CA LEU A 180 -4.33 -15.84 6.79
C LEU A 180 -3.92 -17.15 7.52
N PRO A 181 -3.05 -17.96 6.90
CA PRO A 181 -2.50 -19.17 7.52
C PRO A 181 -1.92 -18.92 8.93
N GLU A 182 -1.90 -19.94 9.78
CA GLU A 182 -1.30 -19.83 11.12
C GLU A 182 0.23 -19.74 11.04
N GLN A 183 0.74 -18.51 11.11
CA GLN A 183 2.16 -18.18 11.10
C GLN A 183 2.36 -16.90 11.93
N GLU A 184 3.59 -16.66 12.37
CA GLU A 184 3.98 -15.37 12.91
C GLU A 184 4.22 -14.39 11.75
N TYR A 185 3.53 -13.25 11.77
CA TYR A 185 3.59 -12.24 10.72
C TYR A 185 4.24 -10.96 11.22
N ARG A 186 4.88 -10.25 10.29
CA ARG A 186 5.42 -8.91 10.51
C ARG A 186 4.80 -7.89 9.55
N PRO A 187 4.66 -6.62 9.97
CA PRO A 187 4.28 -5.54 9.09
C PRO A 187 5.35 -5.34 8.00
N VAL A 188 4.88 -5.20 6.76
CA VAL A 188 5.76 -5.07 5.60
C VAL A 188 5.22 -4.01 4.64
N ILE A 189 6.14 -3.20 4.12
CA ILE A 189 5.92 -2.39 2.93
C ILE A 189 6.74 -2.97 1.78
N LEU A 190 6.07 -3.41 0.72
CA LEU A 190 6.75 -3.69 -0.56
C LEU A 190 6.80 -2.40 -1.36
N THR A 191 8.01 -2.00 -1.74
CA THR A 191 8.24 -0.77 -2.49
C THR A 191 8.21 -1.07 -3.98
N ALA A 192 7.36 -0.37 -4.73
CA ALA A 192 7.41 -0.40 -6.18
C ALA A 192 8.70 0.28 -6.67
N ASN A 193 9.15 -0.03 -7.88
CA ASN A 193 10.33 0.61 -8.47
C ASN A 193 10.09 2.06 -8.95
N CYS A 194 9.23 2.80 -8.26
CA CYS A 194 8.95 4.22 -8.47
C CYS A 194 9.66 5.09 -7.43
N THR A 195 9.97 6.33 -7.81
CA THR A 195 10.61 7.27 -6.90
C THR A 195 9.60 7.80 -5.89
N THR A 196 9.75 7.43 -4.63
CA THR A 196 8.77 7.71 -3.58
C THR A 196 9.48 8.06 -2.28
N LYS A 197 8.94 9.05 -1.56
CA LYS A 197 9.25 9.29 -0.14
C LYS A 197 7.99 9.00 0.67
N PHE A 198 8.12 8.22 1.74
CA PHE A 198 7.00 7.90 2.62
C PHE A 198 7.43 7.87 4.08
N ARG A 199 6.48 8.12 4.98
CA ARG A 199 6.59 7.85 6.41
C ARG A 199 5.82 6.60 6.73
N ALA A 200 6.38 5.71 7.55
CA ALA A 200 5.73 4.50 8.02
C ALA A 200 5.89 4.35 9.53
N THR A 201 4.80 3.97 10.20
CA THR A 201 4.78 3.71 11.64
C THR A 201 4.01 2.43 11.94
N VAL A 202 4.43 1.73 12.99
CA VAL A 202 3.78 0.52 13.49
C VAL A 202 3.31 0.77 14.92
N SER A 203 2.07 0.42 15.22
CA SER A 203 1.44 0.54 16.54
C SER A 203 0.64 -0.70 16.91
#